data_AF-A0A270BA52-F1
#
_entry.id   AF-A0A270BA52-F1
#
_cell.length_a   1.000
_cell.length_b   1.000
_cell.length_c   1.000
_cell.angle_alpha   90.00
_cell.angle_beta   90.00
_cell.angle_gamma   90.00
#
_symmetry.space_group_name_H-M   'P 1'
#
loop_
_entity.id
_entity.type
_entity.pdbx_description
1 polymer ?
#
loop_
_entity_poly.entity_id
_entity_poly.type
_entity_poly.pdbx_seq_one_letter_code
_entity_poly.pdbx_strand_id
1 'polypeptide(L)'
;MNTQALITAGESVFATISGKTISASVESNIADVGSLVTVGLSLLERNTEFNVSGVVDGLTQILSGVNTTVQAAKTKAVNATASSGGA
;
A
#
# COMPACT_ATOMS: atom_id res chain seq x y z
N MET A 1 -15.70 0.59 6.00
CA MET A 1 -14.24 0.47 6.16
C MET A 1 -13.68 -0.66 5.28
N ASN A 2 -12.79 -0.36 4.34
CA ASN A 2 -12.18 -1.33 3.42
C ASN A 2 -10.68 -1.51 3.72
N THR A 3 -10.36 -2.29 4.75
CA THR A 3 -8.98 -2.61 5.14
C THR A 3 -8.24 -3.45 4.10
N GLN A 4 -8.95 -4.22 3.27
CA GLN A 4 -8.34 -4.98 2.19
C GLN A 4 -7.72 -4.07 1.13
N ALA A 5 -8.40 -2.97 0.77
CA ALA A 5 -7.85 -1.98 -0.14
C ALA A 5 -6.56 -1.33 0.41
N LEU A 6 -6.52 -1.07 1.72
CA LEU A 6 -5.33 -0.55 2.39
C LEU A 6 -4.16 -1.54 2.32
N ILE A 7 -4.42 -2.82 2.58
CA ILE A 7 -3.43 -3.90 2.48
C ILE A 7 -2.87 -3.95 1.06
N THR A 8 -3.74 -4.09 0.06
CA THR A 8 -3.33 -4.16 -1.35
C THR A 8 -2.56 -2.92 -1.82
N ALA A 9 -2.90 -1.72 -1.33
CA ALA A 9 -2.14 -0.52 -1.62
C ALA A 9 -0.72 -0.57 -1.04
N GLY A 10 -0.55 -1.09 0.19
CA GLY A 10 0.75 -1.30 0.81
C GLY A 10 1.59 -2.35 0.07
N GLU A 11 0.99 -3.46 -0.32
CA GLU A 11 1.64 -4.52 -1.10
C GLU A 11 2.11 -4.00 -2.47
N SER A 12 1.31 -3.15 -3.11
CA SER A 12 1.65 -2.50 -4.37
C SER A 12 2.88 -1.59 -4.23
N VAL A 13 2.92 -0.77 -3.17
CA VAL A 13 4.10 0.07 -2.86
C VAL A 13 5.34 -0.81 -2.64
N PHE A 14 5.22 -1.88 -1.87
CA PHE A 14 6.33 -2.81 -1.64
C PHE A 14 6.84 -3.42 -2.94
N ALA A 15 5.93 -3.91 -3.79
CA ALA A 15 6.30 -4.52 -5.07
C ALA A 15 7.00 -3.51 -6.00
N THR A 16 6.50 -2.28 -6.04
CA THR A 16 7.12 -1.20 -6.82
C THR A 16 8.52 -0.87 -6.33
N ILE A 17 8.74 -0.74 -5.02
CA ILE A 17 10.05 -0.38 -4.45
C ILE A 17 11.03 -1.55 -4.56
N SER A 18 10.63 -2.73 -4.12
CA SER A 18 11.50 -3.90 -4.00
C SER A 18 11.72 -4.64 -5.33
N GLY A 19 10.80 -4.48 -6.29
CA GLY A 19 10.75 -5.29 -7.51
C GLY A 19 10.39 -6.75 -7.26
N LYS A 20 9.89 -7.11 -6.06
CA LYS A 20 9.56 -8.47 -5.66
C LYS A 20 8.10 -8.55 -5.22
N THR A 21 7.49 -9.72 -5.42
CA THR A 21 6.21 -10.05 -4.80
C THR A 21 6.42 -10.47 -3.35
N ILE A 22 5.42 -10.26 -2.51
CA ILE A 22 5.37 -10.81 -1.17
C ILE A 22 5.25 -12.35 -1.30
N SER A 23 5.88 -13.10 -0.39
CA SER A 23 5.75 -14.55 -0.40
C SER A 23 4.38 -14.96 0.13
N ALA A 24 3.83 -16.07 -0.36
CA ALA A 24 2.52 -16.57 0.06
C ALA A 24 2.38 -16.74 1.58
N SER A 25 3.45 -17.16 2.27
CA SER A 25 3.45 -17.27 3.73
C SER A 25 3.33 -15.92 4.43
N VAL A 26 3.95 -14.86 3.91
CA VAL A 26 3.84 -13.51 4.46
C VAL A 26 2.49 -12.90 4.12
N GLU A 27 1.97 -13.14 2.91
CA GLU A 27 0.64 -12.71 2.47
C GLU A 27 -0.46 -13.31 3.35
N SER A 28 -0.37 -14.60 3.69
CA SER A 28 -1.28 -15.25 4.64
C SER A 28 -1.23 -14.58 6.02
N ASN A 29 -0.03 -14.30 6.54
CA ASN A 29 0.11 -13.61 7.83
C ASN A 29 -0.46 -12.18 7.78
N ILE A 30 -0.28 -11.47 6.66
CA ILE A 30 -0.86 -10.14 6.45
C ILE A 30 -2.39 -10.21 6.44
N ALA A 31 -2.98 -11.22 5.80
CA ALA A 31 -4.43 -11.41 5.77
C ALA A 31 -5.00 -11.71 7.18
N ASP A 32 -4.34 -12.58 7.95
CA ASP A 32 -4.74 -12.93 9.31
C ASP A 32 -4.68 -11.71 10.24
N VAL A 33 -3.54 -10.99 10.23
CA VAL A 33 -3.38 -9.74 11.00
C VAL A 33 -4.35 -8.67 10.50
N GLY A 34 -4.58 -8.58 9.20
CA GLY A 34 -5.52 -7.66 8.57
C GLY A 34 -6.95 -7.88 9.06
N SER A 35 -7.39 -9.13 9.19
CA SER A 35 -8.69 -9.46 9.79
C SER A 35 -8.76 -9.03 11.25
N LEU A 36 -7.73 -9.29 12.06
CA LEU A 36 -7.71 -8.89 13.46
C LEU A 36 -7.77 -7.36 13.62
N VAL A 37 -6.99 -6.63 12.82
CA VAL A 37 -7.02 -5.16 12.79
C VAL A 37 -8.39 -4.66 12.36
N THR A 38 -9.01 -5.27 11.36
CA THR A 38 -10.36 -4.91 10.90
C THR A 38 -11.37 -5.01 12.05
N VAL A 39 -11.34 -6.12 12.80
CA VAL A 39 -12.20 -6.30 13.97
C VAL A 39 -11.95 -5.23 15.04
N GLY A 40 -10.69 -4.98 15.39
CA GLY A 40 -10.33 -3.97 16.39
C GLY A 40 -10.76 -2.56 15.99
N LEU A 41 -10.58 -2.19 14.71
CA LEU A 41 -11.01 -0.93 14.15
C LEU A 41 -12.53 -0.78 14.11
N SER A 42 -13.27 -1.84 13.77
CA SER A 42 -14.73 -1.85 13.84
C SER A 42 -15.25 -1.68 15.27
N LEU A 43 -14.57 -2.28 16.26
CA LEU A 43 -14.90 -2.05 17.67
C LEU A 43 -14.63 -0.59 18.06
N LEU A 44 -13.52 0.01 17.62
CA LEU A 44 -13.22 1.41 17.90
C LEU A 44 -14.26 2.35 17.29
N GLU A 45 -14.62 2.15 16.02
CA GLU A 45 -15.62 2.95 15.30
C GLU A 45 -17.01 2.86 15.95
N ARG A 46 -17.35 1.72 16.55
CA ARG A 46 -18.63 1.53 17.26
C ARG A 46 -18.68 2.16 18.65
N ASN A 47 -17.53 2.37 19.29
CA ASN A 47 -17.45 2.81 20.69
C ASN A 47 -16.96 4.25 20.85
N THR A 48 -16.59 4.92 19.75
CA THR A 48 -16.05 6.29 19.77
C THR A 48 -16.61 7.09 18.59
N GLU A 49 -16.60 8.43 18.68
CA GLU A 49 -16.96 9.31 17.56
C GLU A 49 -15.82 9.47 16.53
N PHE A 50 -14.83 8.58 16.56
CA PHE A 50 -13.67 8.66 15.69
C PHE A 50 -14.00 8.09 14.30
N ASN A 51 -13.71 8.87 13.25
CA ASN A 51 -13.96 8.47 11.86
C ASN A 51 -12.89 7.48 11.35
N VAL A 52 -13.00 6.22 11.79
CA VAL A 52 -12.05 5.16 11.41
C VAL A 52 -12.10 4.90 9.90
N SER A 53 -13.29 4.79 9.29
CA SER A 53 -13.39 4.53 7.85
C SER A 53 -12.67 5.60 7.03
N GLY A 54 -12.85 6.89 7.37
CA GLY A 54 -12.17 7.99 6.69
C GLY A 54 -10.64 7.94 6.82
N VAL A 55 -10.13 7.47 7.96
CA VAL A 55 -8.68 7.26 8.15
C VAL A 55 -8.16 6.13 7.26
N VAL A 56 -8.86 5.00 7.21
CA VAL A 56 -8.47 3.86 6.36
C VAL A 56 -8.50 4.24 4.89
N ASP A 57 -9.53 4.96 4.45
CA ASP A 57 -9.66 5.42 3.07
C ASP A 57 -8.56 6.45 2.73
N GLY A 58 -8.30 7.39 3.63
CA GLY A 58 -7.23 8.38 3.47
C GLY A 58 -5.84 7.76 3.39
N LEU A 59 -5.54 6.78 4.24
CA LEU A 59 -4.28 6.03 4.18
C LEU A 59 -4.15 5.25 2.86
N THR A 60 -5.23 4.64 2.39
CA THR A 60 -5.25 3.92 1.10
C THR A 60 -4.91 4.86 -0.05
N GLN A 61 -5.47 6.08 -0.04
CA GLN A 61 -5.19 7.10 -1.05
C GLN A 61 -3.73 7.58 -0.98
N ILE A 62 -3.19 7.80 0.22
CA ILE A 62 -1.77 8.17 0.42
C ILE A 62 -0.86 7.10 -0.18
N LEU A 63 -1.08 5.83 0.16
CA LEU A 63 -0.26 4.72 -0.36
C LEU A 63 -0.36 4.60 -1.89
N SER A 64 -1.55 4.79 -2.45
CA SER A 64 -1.76 4.81 -3.91
C SER A 64 -0.99 5.96 -4.58
N GLY A 65 -0.98 7.15 -3.97
CA GLY A 65 -0.20 8.30 -4.43
C GLY A 65 1.31 8.09 -4.33
N VAL A 66 1.78 7.50 -3.23
CA VAL A 66 3.17 7.08 -3.05
C VAL A 66 3.57 6.08 -4.13
N ASN A 67 2.76 5.04 -4.37
CA ASN A 67 3.03 4.05 -5.40
C ASN A 67 3.19 4.68 -6.78
N THR A 68 2.26 5.57 -7.15
CA THR A 68 2.29 6.31 -8.42
C THR A 68 3.56 7.16 -8.55
N THR A 69 3.94 7.84 -7.48
CA THR A 69 5.14 8.69 -7.44
C THR A 69 6.42 7.86 -7.59
N VAL A 70 6.52 6.71 -6.91
CA VAL A 70 7.67 5.82 -7.02
C VAL A 70 7.74 5.22 -8.43
N GLN A 71 6.62 4.78 -9.02
CA GLN A 71 6.59 4.31 -10.40
C GLN A 71 7.10 5.39 -11.37
N ALA A 72 6.61 6.63 -11.25
CA ALA A 72 7.07 7.74 -12.07
C ALA A 72 8.57 8.01 -11.89
N ALA A 73 9.08 7.95 -10.66
CA ALA A 73 10.49 8.12 -10.36
C ALA A 73 11.36 7.01 -10.99
N LYS A 74 10.92 5.74 -10.93
CA LYS A 74 11.60 4.62 -11.57
C LYS A 74 11.63 4.77 -13.09
N THR A 75 10.52 5.16 -13.72
CA THR A 75 10.46 5.42 -15.17
C THR A 75 11.40 6.56 -15.57
N LYS A 76 11.43 7.66 -14.79
CA LYS A 76 12.36 8.76 -15.04
C LYS A 76 13.83 8.33 -14.94
N ALA A 77 14.16 7.51 -13.95
CA ALA A 77 15.52 6.98 -13.79
C ALA A 77 15.94 6.11 -14.98
N VAL A 78 15.06 5.22 -15.45
CA VAL A 78 15.30 4.37 -16.63
C VAL A 78 15.53 5.22 -17.88
N ASN A 79 14.74 6.26 -18.11
CA ASN A 79 14.90 7.15 -19.26
C ASN A 79 16.21 7.95 -19.21
N ALA A 80 16.66 8.34 -18.02
CA ALA A 80 17.95 9.02 -17.85
C ALA A 80 19.14 8.10 -18.21
N THR A 81 19.09 6.82 -17.81
CA THR A 81 20.13 5.84 -18.15
C THR A 81 20.16 5.49 -19.65
N ALA A 82 18.99 5.43 -20.29
CA ALA A 82 18.91 5.21 -21.74
C ALA A 82 19.47 6.39 -22.55
N SER A 83 19.30 7.62 -22.05
CA SER A 83 19.82 8.84 -22.69
C SER A 83 21.35 8.97 -22.61
N SER A 84 22.02 8.33 -21.64
CA SER A 84 23.47 8.40 -21.47
C SER A 84 24.24 7.27 -22.18
N GLY A 85 23.55 6.29 -22.78
CA GLY A 85 24.16 5.13 -23.45
C GLY A 85 24.31 5.26 -24.97
N GLY A 86 23.92 6.40 -25.55
CA GLY A 86 24.02 6.67 -26.99
C GLY A 86 24.93 7.86 -27.28
N ALA A 87 26.24 7.64 -27.26
CA ALA A 87 27.25 8.47 -27.91
C ALA A 87 28.58 7.70 -27.99
#